data_AF-A0A6P7YRQ2-F1
#
_entry.id   AF-A0A6P7YRQ2-F1
#
_cell.length_a   1.000
_cell.length_b   1.000
_cell.length_c   1.000
_cell.angle_alpha   90.00
_cell.angle_beta   90.00
_cell.angle_gamma   90.00
#
_symmetry.space_group_name_H-M   'P 1'
#
loop_
_entity.id
_entity.type
_entity.pdbx_description
1 polymer ?
#
loop_
_entity_poly.entity_id
_entity_poly.type
_entity_poly.pdbx_seq_one_letter_code
_entity_poly.pdbx_strand_id
1 'polypeptide(L)'
;MAAAAVPRAGDEPLQLQSEGEQIQRLQVQLQEALAEIENIKAVATVSETTKQEVIDDVKRRCQEEVASLQAIMKDSISSYETQIATLQREQIQYREQKERELSQLKRWVSRTHPLESLEKQMEKAHEDAEKLREIVLPMEQEIAALRKKLTRAEGLIQELQDPSKIRLSDSPELQDSEAHFRHLTGKGEPQATDTEETVESEGDSAEEPDVSAGAETFARNCDSVSISSFNLCGAFPGRGLSPEHEETASLVSTGTLVPECIYLPPPGYQLVSEQEVKQQQVSRHQANEQLERAKQEKKWLEEALQHSTDDCANQVQVLLDQIQNSEQLLQNLQVTVSQTQDKTQQQLTELASSHKQLCHEVKRLSDENERLRGYNKPSASHEETTETALPTSVSELQKMVQKYRQEIFTLQRGSDHQEERLRIEIVTIREQLQAEQQLRKNLQDIMQANLESQREETELLEARLSSVKSEMDRMQQEKNELELSLQETEAKNENLLRDLKDKETNFRDTLKEEKSKVHRLQTELTTSEEVQRDFVRLSQSLQVSLEQIRQAENLEQVQQILDGTRVKDVSELRDT
;
A
#
# COMPACT_ATOMS: atom_id res chain seq x y z
N MET A 1 -15.40 61.43 -91.48
CA MET A 1 -15.16 60.05 -90.99
C MET A 1 -15.72 59.94 -89.58
N ALA A 2 -16.97 59.48 -89.46
CA ALA A 2 -17.59 59.03 -88.20
C ALA A 2 -18.95 58.43 -88.58
N ALA A 3 -19.13 57.13 -88.36
CA ALA A 3 -20.42 56.46 -88.52
C ALA A 3 -20.76 55.79 -87.19
N ALA A 4 -21.82 56.29 -86.57
CA ALA A 4 -22.39 55.80 -85.32
C ALA A 4 -23.08 54.45 -85.54
N ALA A 5 -22.73 53.44 -84.73
CA ALA A 5 -23.41 52.15 -84.69
C ALA A 5 -24.53 52.19 -83.65
N VAL A 6 -25.75 51.93 -84.10
CA VAL A 6 -27.00 51.87 -83.32
C VAL A 6 -27.12 50.50 -82.64
N PRO A 7 -27.54 50.41 -81.36
CA PRO A 7 -27.69 49.15 -80.64
C PRO A 7 -28.95 48.38 -81.09
N ARG A 8 -28.85 47.05 -81.23
CA ARG A 8 -29.98 46.16 -81.55
C ARG A 8 -30.82 45.89 -80.29
N ALA A 9 -32.10 46.24 -80.32
CA ALA A 9 -33.08 46.12 -79.23
C ALA A 9 -33.60 44.68 -78.97
N GLY A 10 -32.76 43.65 -79.14
CA GLY A 10 -33.15 42.23 -79.02
C GLY A 10 -32.57 41.47 -77.82
N ASP A 11 -31.48 41.95 -77.22
CA ASP A 11 -30.71 41.20 -76.20
C ASP A 11 -31.06 41.59 -74.75
N GLU A 12 -31.68 42.76 -74.53
CA GLU A 12 -32.11 43.20 -73.20
C GLU A 12 -33.13 42.28 -72.48
N PRO A 13 -34.16 41.70 -73.14
CA PRO A 13 -35.12 40.85 -72.44
C PRO A 13 -34.57 39.48 -72.02
N LEU A 14 -33.59 38.94 -72.76
CA LEU A 14 -32.93 37.68 -72.41
C LEU A 14 -31.92 37.87 -71.27
N GLN A 15 -31.25 39.03 -71.24
CA GLN A 15 -30.30 39.37 -70.19
C GLN A 15 -31.02 39.62 -68.85
N LEU A 16 -32.14 40.35 -68.86
CA LEU A 16 -33.00 40.55 -67.69
C LEU A 16 -33.62 39.25 -67.15
N GLN A 17 -33.96 38.29 -68.03
CA GLN A 17 -34.41 36.96 -67.59
C GLN A 17 -33.28 36.16 -66.94
N SER A 18 -32.08 36.19 -67.49
CA SER A 18 -30.91 35.49 -66.92
C SER A 18 -30.50 36.08 -65.56
N GLU A 19 -30.59 37.41 -65.41
CA GLU A 19 -30.32 38.10 -64.15
C GLU A 19 -31.42 37.78 -63.12
N GLY A 20 -32.68 37.70 -63.54
CA GLY A 20 -33.80 37.27 -62.69
C GLY A 20 -33.65 35.83 -62.18
N GLU A 21 -33.21 34.91 -63.04
CA GLU A 21 -32.91 33.52 -62.64
C GLU A 21 -31.72 33.43 -61.69
N GLN A 22 -30.68 34.24 -61.90
CA GLN A 22 -29.53 34.31 -61.00
C GLN A 22 -29.90 34.87 -59.63
N ILE A 23 -30.74 35.91 -59.58
CA ILE A 23 -31.28 36.45 -58.34
C ILE A 23 -32.08 35.37 -57.60
N GLN A 24 -32.95 34.62 -58.30
CA GLN A 24 -33.70 33.52 -57.69
C GLN A 24 -32.78 32.42 -57.14
N ARG A 25 -31.74 32.01 -57.88
CA ARG A 25 -30.76 31.01 -57.40
C ARG A 25 -30.00 31.51 -56.17
N LEU A 26 -29.55 32.77 -56.17
CA LEU A 26 -28.90 33.38 -55.01
C LEU A 26 -29.85 33.48 -53.80
N GLN A 27 -31.13 33.73 -54.04
CA GLN A 27 -32.15 33.82 -53.01
C GLN A 27 -32.44 32.46 -52.36
N VAL A 28 -32.47 31.39 -53.17
CA VAL A 28 -32.57 30.00 -52.69
C VAL A 28 -31.31 29.61 -51.89
N GLN A 29 -30.11 29.89 -52.41
CA GLN A 29 -28.86 29.63 -51.70
C GLN A 29 -28.76 30.38 -50.37
N LEU A 30 -29.25 31.63 -50.31
CA LEU A 30 -29.32 32.38 -49.06
C LEU A 30 -30.29 31.72 -48.05
N GLN A 31 -31.46 31.24 -48.52
CA GLN A 31 -32.40 30.53 -47.65
C GLN A 31 -31.84 29.19 -47.14
N GLU A 32 -31.16 28.44 -48.00
CA GLU A 32 -30.48 27.19 -47.61
C GLU A 32 -29.38 27.46 -46.58
N ALA A 33 -28.53 28.46 -46.81
CA ALA A 33 -27.49 28.86 -45.87
C ALA A 33 -28.05 29.33 -44.52
N LEU A 34 -29.18 30.05 -44.51
CA LEU A 34 -29.86 30.45 -43.26
C LEU A 34 -30.40 29.23 -42.50
N ALA A 35 -31.01 28.27 -43.19
CA ALA A 35 -31.49 27.03 -42.59
C ALA A 35 -30.34 26.18 -42.03
N GLU A 36 -29.19 26.13 -42.73
CA GLU A 36 -27.98 25.47 -42.22
C GLU A 36 -27.44 26.15 -40.96
N ILE A 37 -27.42 27.48 -40.90
CA ILE A 37 -27.03 28.23 -39.70
C ILE A 37 -27.98 27.93 -38.54
N GLU A 38 -29.28 27.87 -38.78
CA GLU A 38 -30.27 27.52 -37.75
C GLU A 38 -30.08 26.08 -37.24
N ASN A 39 -29.82 25.13 -38.13
CA ASN A 39 -29.50 23.75 -37.75
C ASN A 39 -28.20 23.66 -36.95
N ILE A 40 -27.13 24.35 -37.37
CA ILE A 40 -25.86 24.38 -36.64
C ILE A 40 -26.07 25.00 -35.25
N LYS A 41 -26.87 26.08 -35.15
CA LYS A 41 -27.23 26.67 -33.85
C LYS A 41 -27.98 25.67 -32.97
N ALA A 42 -28.97 24.96 -33.50
CA ALA A 42 -29.70 23.94 -32.75
C ALA A 42 -28.77 22.83 -32.26
N VAL A 43 -27.92 22.28 -33.13
CA VAL A 43 -26.93 21.25 -32.77
C VAL A 43 -25.93 21.78 -31.72
N ALA A 44 -25.47 23.03 -31.86
CA ALA A 44 -24.59 23.65 -30.88
C ALA A 44 -25.28 23.78 -29.51
N THR A 45 -26.54 24.22 -29.46
CA THR A 45 -27.30 24.31 -28.20
C THR A 45 -27.49 22.94 -27.56
N VAL A 46 -27.82 21.90 -28.35
CA VAL A 46 -27.95 20.53 -27.82
C VAL A 46 -26.61 20.01 -27.32
N SER A 47 -25.52 20.26 -28.04
CA SER A 47 -24.17 19.88 -27.60
C SER A 47 -23.77 20.58 -26.30
N GLU A 48 -24.12 21.85 -26.15
CA GLU A 48 -23.86 22.63 -24.94
C GLU A 48 -24.69 22.10 -23.76
N THR A 49 -25.98 21.81 -23.95
CA THR A 49 -26.82 21.23 -22.90
C THR A 49 -26.36 19.84 -22.50
N THR A 50 -25.98 18.97 -23.44
CA THR A 50 -25.46 17.63 -23.12
C THR A 50 -24.13 17.71 -22.37
N LYS A 51 -23.22 18.63 -22.74
CA LYS A 51 -22.00 18.86 -21.97
C LYS A 51 -22.31 19.34 -20.55
N GLN A 52 -23.27 20.24 -20.41
CA GLN A 52 -23.69 20.75 -19.10
C GLN A 52 -24.30 19.65 -18.23
N GLU A 53 -25.15 18.79 -18.80
CA GLU A 53 -25.72 17.62 -18.12
C GLU A 53 -24.64 16.65 -17.64
N VAL A 54 -23.65 16.34 -18.49
CA VAL A 54 -22.51 15.47 -18.11
C VAL A 54 -21.68 16.10 -16.98
N ILE A 55 -21.43 17.41 -17.03
CA ILE A 55 -20.72 18.13 -15.97
C ILE A 55 -21.51 18.05 -14.66
N ASP A 56 -22.83 18.25 -14.70
CA ASP A 56 -23.67 18.23 -13.51
C ASP A 56 -23.85 16.80 -12.95
N ASP A 57 -23.84 15.78 -13.81
CA ASP A 57 -23.78 14.37 -13.42
C ASP A 57 -22.48 14.03 -12.68
N VAL A 58 -21.34 14.48 -13.21
CA VAL A 58 -20.03 14.27 -12.56
C VAL A 58 -19.97 14.99 -11.22
N LYS A 59 -20.45 16.24 -11.14
CA LYS A 59 -20.53 16.98 -9.87
C LYS A 59 -21.38 16.26 -8.84
N ARG A 60 -22.53 15.72 -9.25
CA ARG A 60 -23.42 14.97 -8.36
C ARG A 60 -22.75 13.72 -7.81
N ARG A 61 -22.10 12.92 -8.67
CA ARG A 61 -21.36 11.73 -8.24
C ARG A 61 -20.23 12.08 -7.27
N CYS A 62 -19.47 13.13 -7.55
CA CYS A 62 -18.43 13.60 -6.64
C CYS A 62 -19.02 14.04 -5.28
N GLN A 63 -20.16 14.72 -5.26
CA GLN A 63 -20.85 15.08 -4.02
C GLN A 63 -21.35 13.85 -3.25
N GLU A 64 -21.90 12.86 -3.96
CA GLU A 64 -22.37 11.59 -3.38
C GLU A 64 -21.20 10.78 -2.80
N GLU A 65 -20.08 10.69 -3.50
CA GLU A 65 -18.85 10.04 -3.01
C GLU A 65 -18.30 10.74 -1.76
N VAL A 66 -18.25 12.08 -1.76
CA VAL A 66 -17.84 12.85 -0.58
C VAL A 66 -18.80 12.61 0.58
N ALA A 67 -20.11 12.62 0.36
CA ALA A 67 -21.10 12.36 1.40
C ALA A 67 -21.00 10.93 1.94
N SER A 68 -20.77 9.95 1.05
CA SER A 68 -20.57 8.54 1.41
C SER A 68 -19.31 8.34 2.26
N LEU A 69 -18.18 8.90 1.82
CA LEU A 69 -16.92 8.87 2.57
C LEU A 69 -17.06 9.55 3.94
N GLN A 70 -17.76 10.69 4.00
CA GLN A 70 -18.06 11.36 5.26
C GLN A 70 -18.94 10.50 6.19
N ALA A 71 -19.92 9.79 5.65
CA ALA A 71 -20.78 8.88 6.43
C ALA A 71 -19.97 7.70 6.99
N ILE A 72 -19.16 7.03 6.15
CA ILE A 72 -18.30 5.92 6.59
C ILE A 72 -17.32 6.38 7.67
N MET A 73 -16.69 7.55 7.48
CA MET A 73 -15.76 8.10 8.48
C MET A 73 -16.48 8.47 9.78
N LYS A 74 -17.71 8.98 9.71
CA LYS A 74 -18.52 9.26 10.90
C LYS A 74 -18.89 7.97 11.64
N ASP A 75 -19.23 6.91 10.92
CA ASP A 75 -19.58 5.61 11.50
C ASP A 75 -18.35 4.94 12.13
N SER A 76 -17.18 5.04 11.49
CA SER A 76 -15.93 4.52 12.06
C SER A 76 -15.53 5.28 13.33
N ILE A 77 -15.59 6.63 13.31
CA ILE A 77 -15.36 7.45 14.50
C ILE A 77 -16.35 7.06 15.61
N SER A 78 -17.64 6.95 15.30
CA SER A 78 -18.67 6.57 16.28
C SER A 78 -18.41 5.18 16.86
N SER A 79 -17.97 4.21 16.03
CA SER A 79 -17.57 2.88 16.48
C SER A 79 -16.39 2.95 17.45
N TYR A 80 -15.33 3.71 17.11
CA TYR A 80 -14.19 3.90 18.01
C TYR A 80 -14.58 4.59 19.32
N GLU A 81 -15.45 5.62 19.27
CA GLU A 81 -15.97 6.28 20.47
C GLU A 81 -16.72 5.29 21.38
N THR A 82 -17.56 4.41 20.81
CA THR A 82 -18.26 3.38 21.60
C THR A 82 -17.29 2.38 22.22
N GLN A 83 -16.26 1.95 21.49
CA GLN A 83 -15.24 1.01 21.97
C GLN A 83 -14.38 1.63 23.08
N ILE A 84 -13.99 2.89 22.94
CA ILE A 84 -13.28 3.62 24.00
C ILE A 84 -14.18 3.73 25.24
N ALA A 85 -15.46 4.04 25.07
CA ALA A 85 -16.40 4.14 26.18
C ALA A 85 -16.63 2.78 26.88
N THR A 86 -16.64 1.65 26.15
CA THR A 86 -16.72 0.32 26.77
C THR A 86 -15.46 0.01 27.56
N LEU A 87 -14.27 0.24 26.98
CA LEU A 87 -12.99 0.03 27.68
C LEU A 87 -12.87 0.89 28.94
N GLN A 88 -13.29 2.15 28.88
CA GLN A 88 -13.32 3.03 30.05
C GLN A 88 -14.28 2.51 31.13
N ARG A 89 -15.47 2.00 30.74
CA ARG A 89 -16.42 1.38 31.68
C ARG A 89 -15.85 0.12 32.32
N GLU A 90 -15.21 -0.75 31.54
CA GLU A 90 -14.53 -1.95 32.06
C GLU A 90 -13.41 -1.59 33.03
N GLN A 91 -12.62 -0.55 32.74
CA GLN A 91 -11.58 -0.07 33.64
C GLN A 91 -12.16 0.44 34.97
N ILE A 92 -13.28 1.18 34.93
CA ILE A 92 -13.98 1.63 36.13
C ILE A 92 -14.52 0.42 36.91
N GLN A 93 -15.18 -0.52 36.24
CA GLN A 93 -15.71 -1.73 36.88
C GLN A 93 -14.61 -2.54 37.56
N TYR A 94 -13.46 -2.70 36.91
CA TYR A 94 -12.31 -3.39 37.48
C TYR A 94 -11.73 -2.65 38.69
N ARG A 95 -11.66 -1.31 38.64
CA ARG A 95 -11.25 -0.49 39.81
C ARG A 95 -12.22 -0.66 40.97
N GLU A 96 -13.52 -0.59 40.72
CA GLU A 96 -14.53 -0.79 41.76
C GLU A 96 -14.50 -2.21 42.33
N GLN A 97 -14.27 -3.23 41.49
CA GLN A 97 -14.13 -4.61 41.96
C GLN A 97 -12.91 -4.77 42.87
N LYS A 98 -11.76 -4.21 42.49
CA LYS A 98 -10.58 -4.15 43.36
C LYS A 98 -10.86 -3.43 44.66
N GLU A 99 -11.58 -2.31 44.63
CA GLU A 99 -11.93 -1.57 45.84
C GLU A 99 -12.88 -2.37 46.75
N ARG A 100 -13.83 -3.11 46.17
CA ARG A 100 -14.71 -4.04 46.91
C ARG A 100 -13.90 -5.16 47.57
N GLU A 101 -12.97 -5.78 46.84
CA GLU A 101 -12.09 -6.83 47.37
C GLU A 101 -11.17 -6.29 48.48
N LEU A 102 -10.55 -5.13 48.28
CA LEU A 102 -9.76 -4.44 49.30
C LEU A 102 -10.61 -4.10 50.53
N SER A 103 -11.84 -3.68 50.34
CA SER A 103 -12.77 -3.38 51.45
C SER A 103 -13.18 -4.65 52.20
N GLN A 104 -13.35 -5.77 51.51
CA GLN A 104 -13.58 -7.07 52.13
C GLN A 104 -12.35 -7.54 52.92
N LEU A 105 -11.16 -7.46 52.32
CA LEU A 105 -9.89 -7.77 52.98
C LEU A 105 -9.68 -6.90 54.22
N LYS A 106 -9.90 -5.58 54.13
CA LYS A 106 -9.87 -4.68 55.28
C LYS A 106 -10.86 -5.12 56.37
N ARG A 107 -12.08 -5.50 55.99
CA ARG A 107 -13.08 -6.04 56.94
C ARG A 107 -12.60 -7.34 57.59
N TRP A 108 -11.98 -8.25 56.84
CA TRP A 108 -11.38 -9.47 57.38
C TRP A 108 -10.22 -9.16 58.33
N VAL A 109 -9.34 -8.23 57.96
CA VAL A 109 -8.20 -7.80 58.79
C VAL A 109 -8.68 -7.12 60.08
N SER A 110 -9.71 -6.27 60.00
CA SER A 110 -10.35 -5.70 61.19
C SER A 110 -11.06 -6.75 62.04
N ARG A 111 -11.51 -7.86 61.44
CA ARG A 111 -12.12 -9.00 62.15
C ARG A 111 -11.08 -9.97 62.70
N THR A 112 -9.83 -9.92 62.20
CA THR A 112 -8.70 -10.65 62.76
C THR A 112 -8.09 -9.91 63.97
N HIS A 113 -8.84 -9.82 65.07
CA HIS A 113 -8.30 -9.67 66.43
C HIS A 113 -7.56 -10.91 67.02
N PRO A 114 -7.51 -12.12 66.42
CA PRO A 114 -6.75 -13.24 67.00
C PRO A 114 -5.24 -13.02 67.03
N LEU A 115 -4.67 -12.23 66.11
CA LEU A 115 -3.23 -11.96 66.08
C LEU A 115 -2.81 -11.06 67.25
N GLU A 116 -3.58 -10.00 67.52
CA GLU A 116 -3.41 -9.16 68.73
C GLU A 116 -3.65 -9.97 70.02
N SER A 117 -4.59 -10.91 70.00
CA SER A 117 -4.84 -11.82 71.13
C SER A 117 -3.70 -12.81 71.34
N LEU A 118 -3.09 -13.32 70.26
CA LEU A 118 -1.97 -14.25 70.32
C LEU A 118 -0.69 -13.52 70.75
N GLU A 119 -0.46 -12.32 70.25
CA GLU A 119 0.66 -11.45 70.66
C GLU A 119 0.61 -11.18 72.17
N LYS A 120 -0.56 -10.81 72.72
CA LYS A 120 -0.75 -10.67 74.18
C LYS A 120 -0.55 -11.96 74.96
N GLN A 121 -0.92 -13.11 74.39
CA GLN A 121 -0.67 -14.41 75.01
C GLN A 121 0.82 -14.79 74.99
N MET A 122 1.53 -14.47 73.91
CA MET A 122 2.98 -14.67 73.81
C MET A 122 3.75 -13.75 74.75
N GLU A 123 3.33 -12.48 74.88
CA GLU A 123 3.92 -11.52 75.81
C GLU A 123 3.74 -11.99 77.27
N LYS A 124 2.54 -12.44 77.64
CA LYS A 124 2.28 -13.01 78.97
C LYS A 124 3.12 -14.27 79.24
N ALA A 125 3.24 -15.17 78.27
CA ALA A 125 4.07 -16.36 78.41
C ALA A 125 5.56 -16.01 78.55
N HIS A 126 6.02 -14.95 77.89
CA HIS A 126 7.39 -14.44 78.02
C HIS A 126 7.63 -13.83 79.40
N GLU A 127 6.73 -12.98 79.90
CA GLU A 127 6.80 -12.43 81.26
C GLU A 127 6.82 -13.53 82.33
N ASP A 128 5.98 -14.57 82.17
CA ASP A 128 5.93 -15.67 83.13
C ASP A 128 7.22 -16.51 83.08
N ALA A 129 7.83 -16.68 81.89
CA ALA A 129 9.15 -17.30 81.77
C ALA A 129 10.27 -16.48 82.42
N GLU A 130 10.23 -15.15 82.30
CA GLU A 130 11.19 -14.26 82.96
C GLU A 130 11.05 -14.32 84.49
N LYS A 131 9.82 -14.26 85.02
CA LYS A 131 9.56 -14.41 86.47
C LYS A 131 10.07 -15.75 86.99
N LEU A 132 9.86 -16.83 86.24
CA LEU A 132 10.40 -18.14 86.60
C LEU A 132 11.93 -18.14 86.58
N ARG A 133 12.56 -17.47 85.61
CA ARG A 133 14.02 -17.33 85.53
C ARG A 133 14.59 -16.55 86.71
N GLU A 134 13.91 -15.49 87.16
CA GLU A 134 14.29 -14.72 88.36
C GLU A 134 14.28 -15.57 89.63
N ILE A 135 13.42 -16.59 89.71
CA ILE A 135 13.34 -17.51 90.87
C ILE A 135 14.35 -18.66 90.73
N VAL A 136 14.42 -19.26 89.54
CA VAL A 136 15.24 -20.46 89.29
C VAL A 136 16.72 -20.14 89.34
N LEU A 137 17.17 -19.00 88.84
CA LEU A 137 18.59 -18.66 88.77
C LEU A 137 19.26 -18.53 90.16
N PRO A 138 18.64 -17.88 91.17
CA PRO A 138 19.11 -17.95 92.56
C PRO A 138 19.13 -19.36 93.13
N MET A 139 18.10 -20.17 92.85
CA MET A 139 18.05 -21.56 93.30
C MET A 139 19.15 -22.41 92.67
N GLU A 140 19.43 -22.24 91.38
CA GLU A 140 20.55 -22.91 90.69
C GLU A 140 21.90 -22.51 91.29
N GLN A 141 22.08 -21.23 91.62
CA GLN A 141 23.29 -20.74 92.31
C GLN A 141 23.43 -21.35 93.71
N GLU A 142 22.33 -21.46 94.46
CA GLU A 142 22.33 -22.08 95.79
C GLU A 142 22.61 -23.59 95.71
N ILE A 143 22.00 -24.30 94.76
CA ILE A 143 22.28 -25.72 94.49
C ILE A 143 23.75 -25.89 94.12
N ALA A 144 24.32 -25.03 93.28
CA ALA A 144 25.74 -25.08 92.93
C ALA A 144 26.64 -24.81 94.15
N ALA A 145 26.28 -23.85 95.00
CA ALA A 145 27.01 -23.57 96.24
C ALA A 145 26.92 -24.72 97.25
N LEU A 146 25.75 -25.36 97.37
CA LEU A 146 25.54 -26.54 98.21
C LEU A 146 26.34 -27.74 97.68
N ARG A 147 26.33 -27.99 96.36
CA ARG A 147 27.19 -29.01 95.74
C ARG A 147 28.67 -28.75 96.01
N LYS A 148 29.13 -27.49 95.92
CA LYS A 148 30.52 -27.12 96.24
C LYS A 148 30.87 -27.28 97.71
N LYS A 149 29.93 -27.05 98.63
CA LYS A 149 30.12 -27.30 100.06
C LYS A 149 30.13 -28.80 100.37
N LEU A 150 29.27 -29.57 99.70
CA LEU A 150 29.21 -31.02 99.81
C LEU A 150 30.55 -31.65 99.37
N THR A 151 31.05 -31.29 98.19
CA THR A 151 32.34 -31.80 97.70
C THR A 151 33.51 -31.41 98.60
N ARG A 152 33.49 -30.22 99.21
CA ARG A 152 34.49 -29.83 100.22
C ARG A 152 34.38 -30.64 101.51
N ALA A 153 33.17 -30.92 101.99
CA ALA A 153 32.95 -31.73 103.18
C ALA A 153 33.37 -33.19 102.93
N GLU A 154 33.07 -33.73 101.74
CA GLU A 154 33.54 -35.05 101.29
C GLU A 154 35.07 -35.12 101.28
N GLY A 155 35.76 -34.10 100.75
CA GLY A 155 37.23 -34.02 100.79
C GLY A 155 37.80 -33.96 102.21
N LEU A 156 37.19 -33.20 103.12
CA LEU A 156 37.62 -33.12 104.52
C LEU A 156 37.36 -34.42 105.30
N ILE A 157 36.29 -35.16 104.98
CA ILE A 157 36.06 -36.50 105.53
C ILE A 157 37.18 -37.44 105.06
N GLN A 158 37.58 -37.34 103.79
CA GLN A 158 38.64 -38.14 103.22
C GLN A 158 40.02 -37.80 103.83
N GLU A 159 40.27 -36.53 104.18
CA GLU A 159 41.50 -36.10 104.87
C GLU A 159 41.54 -36.45 106.37
N LEU A 160 40.40 -36.43 107.08
CA LEU A 160 40.32 -36.86 108.49
C LEU A 160 40.35 -38.38 108.66
N GLN A 161 40.16 -39.13 107.58
CA GLN A 161 40.27 -40.59 107.58
C GLN A 161 41.70 -41.12 107.47
N ASP A 162 42.76 -40.28 107.39
CA ASP A 162 44.14 -40.80 107.31
C ASP A 162 45.21 -39.98 108.06
N PRO A 163 45.89 -40.61 109.05
CA PRO A 163 47.35 -40.58 109.03
C PRO A 163 47.95 -41.98 109.26
N SER A 164 48.41 -42.59 108.16
CA SER A 164 49.58 -43.49 108.06
C SER A 164 49.68 -44.71 109.00
N LYS A 165 49.28 -45.89 108.50
CA LYS A 165 50.14 -47.08 108.45
C LYS A 165 49.63 -48.12 107.43
N ILE A 166 50.46 -48.29 106.39
CA ILE A 166 50.94 -49.59 105.88
C ILE A 166 49.97 -50.43 105.03
N ARG A 167 50.40 -50.55 103.77
CA ARG A 167 50.24 -51.64 102.78
C ARG A 167 49.00 -51.61 101.88
N LEU A 168 49.26 -51.06 100.69
CA LEU A 168 49.20 -51.79 99.41
C LEU A 168 48.01 -52.73 99.27
N SER A 169 46.93 -52.27 98.64
CA SER A 169 46.69 -52.55 97.21
C SER A 169 45.40 -51.88 96.78
N ASP A 170 45.46 -51.30 95.59
CA ASP A 170 44.51 -50.36 95.00
C ASP A 170 43.07 -50.90 94.94
N SER A 171 42.14 -50.01 95.28
CA SER A 171 40.70 -50.15 95.04
C SER A 171 40.30 -49.34 93.77
N PRO A 172 39.02 -49.07 93.50
CA PRO A 172 38.20 -49.76 92.52
C PRO A 172 37.65 -48.80 91.43
N GLU A 173 36.79 -49.33 90.57
CA GLU A 173 35.75 -48.69 89.74
C GLU A 173 35.62 -47.16 89.62
N LEU A 174 35.64 -46.71 88.35
CA LEU A 174 34.79 -45.70 87.69
C LEU A 174 34.91 -44.20 88.05
N GLN A 175 35.42 -43.37 87.11
CA GLN A 175 34.61 -42.43 86.29
C GLN A 175 35.45 -41.48 85.40
N ASP A 176 35.00 -41.41 84.13
CA ASP A 176 34.95 -40.29 83.18
C ASP A 176 36.19 -39.56 82.60
N SER A 177 35.97 -39.22 81.31
CA SER A 177 36.56 -38.19 80.44
C SER A 177 37.79 -38.51 79.55
N GLU A 178 37.50 -38.58 78.25
CA GLU A 178 38.20 -37.90 77.13
C GLU A 178 39.74 -37.78 77.16
N ALA A 179 40.43 -38.47 76.23
CA ALA A 179 41.16 -37.86 75.09
C ALA A 179 42.38 -38.69 74.58
N HIS A 180 42.38 -38.93 73.25
CA HIS A 180 43.54 -38.90 72.33
C HIS A 180 44.66 -39.96 72.38
N PHE A 181 44.75 -40.81 71.34
CA PHE A 181 45.97 -41.15 70.53
C PHE A 181 45.53 -42.01 69.31
N ARG A 182 45.42 -41.47 68.08
CA ARG A 182 46.41 -41.35 66.99
C ARG A 182 47.19 -42.62 66.60
N HIS A 183 46.87 -43.15 65.40
CA HIS A 183 47.73 -43.66 64.29
C HIS A 183 46.98 -44.82 63.58
N LEU A 184 46.84 -44.99 62.26
CA LEU A 184 47.17 -44.36 60.97
C LEU A 184 46.25 -45.13 59.97
N THR A 185 45.46 -44.51 59.10
CA THR A 185 45.67 -44.26 57.65
C THR A 185 44.24 -44.10 57.09
N GLY A 186 43.86 -43.32 56.09
CA GLY A 186 44.49 -42.33 55.23
C GLY A 186 43.45 -41.93 54.17
N LYS A 187 43.33 -40.62 53.90
CA LYS A 187 42.67 -39.93 52.75
C LYS A 187 41.13 -40.10 52.66
N GLY A 188 40.30 -39.10 52.41
CA GLY A 188 40.44 -37.74 51.88
C GLY A 188 39.28 -37.48 50.90
N GLU A 189 38.52 -36.39 51.06
CA GLU A 189 37.76 -35.72 49.98
C GLU A 189 38.72 -35.44 48.77
N PRO A 190 38.29 -35.15 47.51
CA PRO A 190 37.20 -34.23 47.15
C PRO A 190 36.51 -34.41 45.76
N GLN A 191 35.71 -33.39 45.41
CA GLN A 191 35.29 -32.81 44.12
C GLN A 191 35.96 -33.23 42.78
N ALA A 192 35.08 -33.21 41.76
CA ALA A 192 35.20 -32.58 40.42
C ALA A 192 36.20 -33.07 39.35
N THR A 193 35.75 -32.78 38.12
CA THR A 193 36.42 -32.64 36.80
C THR A 193 36.81 -33.91 36.02
N ASP A 194 36.10 -34.08 34.90
CA ASP A 194 36.59 -34.11 33.51
C ASP A 194 37.68 -35.10 33.04
N THR A 195 37.69 -35.23 31.70
CA THR A 195 38.63 -35.90 30.79
C THR A 195 38.38 -37.40 30.58
N GLU A 196 37.77 -37.78 29.46
CA GLU A 196 38.34 -37.87 28.09
C GLU A 196 39.27 -39.08 27.94
N GLU A 197 38.94 -39.91 26.94
CA GLU A 197 39.80 -40.45 25.88
C GLU A 197 39.03 -41.64 25.26
N THR A 198 38.43 -41.47 24.08
CA THR A 198 39.02 -41.65 22.74
C THR A 198 39.57 -43.05 22.49
N VAL A 199 39.13 -43.64 21.36
CA VAL A 199 39.93 -44.25 20.29
C VAL A 199 38.96 -45.15 19.51
N GLU A 200 38.39 -44.67 18.41
CA GLU A 200 38.89 -44.71 17.02
C GLU A 200 38.24 -45.84 16.21
N SER A 201 37.72 -45.46 15.04
CA SER A 201 38.03 -46.01 13.71
C SER A 201 36.92 -45.50 12.78
N GLU A 202 37.10 -44.34 12.14
CA GLU A 202 37.69 -44.17 10.79
C GLU A 202 36.81 -44.83 9.72
N GLY A 203 36.17 -44.08 8.83
CA GLY A 203 36.77 -43.49 7.61
C GLY A 203 36.16 -44.27 6.42
N ASP A 204 35.82 -43.73 5.27
CA ASP A 204 36.36 -42.59 4.56
C ASP A 204 35.45 -42.22 3.36
N SER A 205 35.43 -40.93 3.04
CA SER A 205 35.38 -40.27 1.73
C SER A 205 34.49 -40.71 0.55
N ALA A 206 33.70 -39.71 0.12
CA ALA A 206 33.72 -39.07 -1.21
C ALA A 206 32.89 -39.63 -2.38
N GLU A 207 32.43 -38.64 -3.16
CA GLU A 207 31.90 -38.64 -4.54
C GLU A 207 30.36 -38.70 -4.73
N GLU A 208 29.83 -37.50 -5.02
CA GLU A 208 28.65 -37.10 -5.82
C GLU A 208 28.28 -38.04 -7.02
N PRO A 209 27.19 -37.79 -7.78
CA PRO A 209 25.77 -37.72 -7.44
C PRO A 209 24.94 -38.64 -8.40
N ASP A 210 23.63 -38.39 -8.52
CA ASP A 210 22.64 -38.99 -9.46
C ASP A 210 21.93 -40.27 -8.93
N VAL A 211 20.60 -40.46 -8.95
CA VAL A 211 19.65 -40.20 -10.04
C VAL A 211 18.21 -40.07 -9.49
N SER A 212 17.55 -38.95 -9.78
CA SER A 212 16.10 -38.93 -10.08
C SER A 212 15.75 -37.67 -10.89
N ALA A 213 16.43 -37.54 -12.03
CA ALA A 213 15.95 -36.72 -13.14
C ALA A 213 15.30 -37.66 -14.16
N GLY A 214 13.98 -37.58 -14.29
CA GLY A 214 13.21 -38.28 -15.31
C GLY A 214 12.98 -37.39 -16.52
N ALA A 215 13.94 -37.36 -17.44
CA ALA A 215 13.81 -36.98 -18.84
C ALA A 215 14.79 -37.92 -19.58
N GLU A 216 14.53 -38.59 -20.69
CA GLU A 216 13.77 -38.28 -21.90
C GLU A 216 13.48 -39.62 -22.62
N THR A 217 12.51 -39.67 -23.54
CA THR A 217 12.75 -39.99 -24.98
C THR A 217 11.46 -40.32 -25.74
N PHE A 218 11.28 -39.57 -26.84
CA PHE A 218 10.69 -39.95 -28.13
C PHE A 218 9.28 -40.57 -28.21
N ALA A 219 8.34 -39.80 -28.79
CA ALA A 219 7.92 -40.05 -30.17
C ALA A 219 7.12 -38.86 -30.74
N ARG A 220 7.47 -38.51 -31.97
CA ARG A 220 6.66 -37.72 -32.91
C ARG A 220 5.27 -38.34 -33.05
N ASN A 221 4.24 -37.51 -33.19
CA ASN A 221 3.43 -37.52 -34.41
C ASN A 221 2.53 -36.29 -34.50
N CYS A 222 2.35 -35.90 -35.75
CA CYS A 222 1.55 -34.78 -36.24
C CYS A 222 0.04 -34.96 -35.97
N ASP A 223 -0.65 -33.90 -36.38
CA ASP A 223 -2.03 -33.86 -36.88
C ASP A 223 -3.10 -33.58 -35.81
N SER A 224 -3.62 -32.35 -35.76
CA SER A 224 -4.59 -31.73 -36.68
C SER A 224 -6.04 -32.00 -36.24
N VAL A 225 -6.87 -31.01 -36.54
CA VAL A 225 -8.34 -30.97 -36.55
C VAL A 225 -9.12 -31.03 -35.23
N SER A 226 -9.63 -29.84 -34.88
CA SER A 226 -11.06 -29.50 -34.84
C SER A 226 -11.95 -29.98 -33.69
N ILE A 227 -12.77 -29.04 -33.21
CA ILE A 227 -14.24 -29.08 -33.05
C ILE A 227 -14.63 -27.64 -32.60
N SER A 228 -15.13 -26.80 -33.53
CA SER A 228 -16.57 -26.46 -33.76
C SER A 228 -17.21 -25.64 -32.63
N SER A 229 -18.11 -24.65 -32.82
CA SER A 229 -18.76 -24.07 -34.01
C SER A 229 -19.68 -22.89 -33.59
N PHE A 230 -20.21 -22.17 -34.59
CA PHE A 230 -21.47 -21.42 -34.68
C PHE A 230 -21.46 -19.90 -34.41
N ASN A 231 -21.55 -19.12 -35.50
CA ASN A 231 -22.80 -18.45 -35.95
C ASN A 231 -22.54 -17.87 -37.35
N LEU A 232 -23.14 -18.46 -38.38
CA LEU A 232 -24.44 -18.14 -39.01
C LEU A 232 -24.39 -16.89 -39.90
N CYS A 233 -24.54 -17.21 -41.19
CA CYS A 233 -24.67 -16.39 -42.37
C CYS A 233 -25.86 -15.42 -42.29
N GLY A 234 -25.64 -14.17 -42.70
CA GLY A 234 -26.66 -13.17 -43.00
C GLY A 234 -26.19 -12.31 -44.18
N ALA A 235 -27.01 -12.24 -45.22
CA ALA A 235 -26.67 -11.82 -46.58
C ALA A 235 -26.66 -10.29 -46.83
N PHE A 236 -26.10 -9.94 -48.00
CA PHE A 236 -26.29 -8.76 -48.87
C PHE A 236 -25.19 -7.67 -48.91
N PRO A 237 -25.03 -7.00 -50.08
CA PRO A 237 -23.72 -6.83 -50.73
C PRO A 237 -23.30 -5.35 -50.88
N GLY A 238 -22.02 -5.11 -51.17
CA GLY A 238 -21.60 -3.84 -51.81
C GLY A 238 -20.24 -3.31 -51.38
N ARG A 239 -19.21 -3.62 -52.16
CA ARG A 239 -18.02 -2.80 -52.50
C ARG A 239 -17.07 -3.73 -53.25
N GLY A 240 -16.82 -3.53 -54.53
CA GLY A 240 -16.22 -2.32 -55.08
C GLY A 240 -14.78 -2.68 -55.39
N LEU A 241 -14.60 -3.42 -56.50
CA LEU A 241 -13.31 -3.85 -57.02
C LEU A 241 -12.49 -2.61 -57.39
N SER A 242 -11.28 -2.51 -56.87
CA SER A 242 -10.25 -1.59 -57.34
C SER A 242 -9.46 -2.29 -58.45
N PRO A 243 -9.40 -1.77 -59.69
CA PRO A 243 -8.51 -2.28 -60.72
C PRO A 243 -7.29 -1.37 -60.82
N GLU A 244 -6.18 -1.75 -60.18
CA GLU A 244 -4.88 -1.10 -60.36
C GLU A 244 -3.79 -2.13 -60.68
N HIS A 245 -3.95 -2.83 -61.80
CA HIS A 245 -2.85 -3.38 -62.58
C HIS A 245 -3.40 -3.88 -63.93
N GLU A 246 -3.34 -3.03 -64.95
CA GLU A 246 -3.42 -3.50 -66.33
C GLU A 246 -2.13 -3.14 -67.06
N GLU A 247 -1.58 -4.18 -67.67
CA GLU A 247 -0.26 -4.32 -68.25
C GLU A 247 0.00 -3.30 -69.37
N THR A 248 0.88 -2.33 -69.12
CA THR A 248 1.63 -1.69 -70.21
C THR A 248 2.75 -2.64 -70.65
N ALA A 249 2.45 -3.58 -71.54
CA ALA A 249 3.48 -4.22 -72.37
C ALA A 249 2.90 -4.85 -73.64
N SER A 250 3.46 -4.43 -74.78
CA SER A 250 3.62 -5.21 -76.00
C SER A 250 2.42 -5.35 -76.94
N LEU A 251 2.21 -4.32 -77.77
CA LEU A 251 1.84 -4.53 -79.18
C LEU A 251 2.70 -3.63 -80.08
N VAL A 252 3.89 -4.12 -80.42
CA VAL A 252 4.49 -3.81 -81.73
C VAL A 252 3.82 -4.75 -82.72
N SER A 253 2.80 -4.26 -83.44
CA SER A 253 2.23 -4.98 -84.58
C SER A 253 1.86 -4.01 -85.70
N THR A 254 2.81 -3.91 -86.65
CA THR A 254 2.64 -3.64 -88.08
C THR A 254 1.53 -2.68 -88.53
N GLY A 255 1.95 -1.45 -88.85
CA GLY A 255 1.79 -0.84 -90.17
C GLY A 255 0.37 -0.71 -90.75
N THR A 256 -0.20 0.48 -90.63
CA THR A 256 -0.91 1.14 -91.75
C THR A 256 -0.98 2.65 -91.47
N LEU A 257 -0.33 3.44 -92.33
CA LEU A 257 -0.45 4.90 -92.39
C LEU A 257 -1.89 5.26 -92.78
N VAL A 258 -2.63 5.90 -91.87
CA VAL A 258 -3.87 6.62 -92.18
C VAL A 258 -3.72 8.08 -91.72
N PRO A 259 -4.00 9.09 -92.56
CA PRO A 259 -3.79 10.50 -92.23
C PRO A 259 -4.77 11.01 -91.16
N GLU A 260 -4.24 11.78 -90.21
CA GLU A 260 -4.92 12.71 -89.27
C GLU A 260 -6.40 12.43 -88.96
N CYS A 261 -6.66 11.44 -88.10
CA CYS A 261 -7.95 11.33 -87.42
C CYS A 261 -7.98 12.27 -86.22
N ILE A 262 -8.87 13.27 -86.24
CA ILE A 262 -9.25 14.05 -85.06
C ILE A 262 -9.71 13.06 -83.98
N TYR A 263 -8.98 12.97 -82.88
CA TYR A 263 -9.36 12.14 -81.73
C TYR A 263 -10.64 12.71 -81.12
N LEU A 264 -11.78 12.05 -81.40
CA LEU A 264 -13.04 12.34 -80.72
C LEU A 264 -13.10 11.48 -79.44
N PRO A 265 -13.06 12.09 -78.24
CA PRO A 265 -13.18 11.33 -77.00
C PRO A 265 -14.57 10.66 -76.91
N PRO A 266 -14.67 9.47 -76.27
CA PRO A 266 -15.94 8.79 -76.06
C PRO A 266 -16.95 9.68 -75.32
N PRO A 267 -18.27 9.55 -75.56
CA PRO A 267 -19.29 10.35 -74.90
C PRO A 267 -19.15 10.29 -73.37
N GLY A 268 -19.01 11.45 -72.72
CA GLY A 268 -18.80 11.57 -71.27
C GLY A 268 -17.35 11.85 -70.85
N TYR A 269 -16.39 11.81 -71.78
CA TYR A 269 -14.99 12.15 -71.53
C TYR A 269 -14.69 13.55 -72.07
N GLN A 270 -14.34 14.47 -71.18
CA GLN A 270 -13.91 15.82 -71.52
C GLN A 270 -12.40 15.85 -71.75
N LEU A 271 -11.93 16.46 -72.83
CA LEU A 271 -10.51 16.75 -73.04
C LEU A 271 -10.11 17.87 -72.07
N VAL A 272 -9.38 17.49 -71.03
CA VAL A 272 -8.90 18.37 -69.97
C VAL A 272 -7.46 18.78 -70.27
N SER A 273 -7.10 20.04 -70.02
CA SER A 273 -5.74 20.51 -70.26
C SER A 273 -4.73 19.80 -69.33
N GLU A 274 -3.48 19.65 -69.77
CA GLU A 274 -2.42 19.01 -68.96
C GLU A 274 -2.22 19.72 -67.61
N GLN A 275 -2.52 21.02 -67.54
CA GLN A 275 -2.42 21.83 -66.33
C GLN A 275 -3.54 21.51 -65.33
N GLU A 276 -4.78 21.31 -65.80
CA GLU A 276 -5.91 20.88 -64.98
C GLU A 276 -5.73 19.44 -64.47
N VAL A 277 -5.18 18.53 -65.29
CA VAL A 277 -4.83 17.16 -64.86
C VAL A 277 -3.77 17.20 -63.75
N LYS A 278 -2.72 18.02 -63.90
CA LYS A 278 -1.69 18.19 -62.85
C LYS A 278 -2.29 18.76 -61.57
N GLN A 279 -3.20 19.73 -61.67
CA GLN A 279 -3.87 20.31 -60.50
C GLN A 279 -4.78 19.30 -59.80
N GLN A 280 -5.54 18.50 -60.55
CA GLN A 280 -6.33 17.40 -59.99
C GLN A 280 -5.45 16.32 -59.37
N GLN A 281 -4.29 16.00 -59.97
CA GLN A 281 -3.34 15.03 -59.43
C GLN A 281 -2.78 15.48 -58.07
N VAL A 282 -2.42 16.76 -57.94
CA VAL A 282 -1.96 17.35 -56.67
C VAL A 282 -3.09 17.33 -55.64
N SER A 283 -4.32 17.71 -56.01
CA SER A 283 -5.48 17.66 -55.12
C SER A 283 -5.79 16.24 -54.65
N ARG A 284 -5.71 15.23 -55.54
CA ARG A 284 -5.87 13.81 -55.20
C ARG A 284 -4.75 13.32 -54.28
N HIS A 285 -3.50 13.71 -54.52
CA HIS A 285 -2.40 13.38 -53.62
C HIS A 285 -2.60 13.98 -52.23
N GLN A 286 -2.97 15.26 -52.13
CA GLN A 286 -3.27 15.91 -50.85
C GLN A 286 -4.43 15.23 -50.11
N ALA A 287 -5.53 14.89 -50.83
CA ALA A 287 -6.65 14.16 -50.24
C ALA A 287 -6.25 12.74 -49.81
N ASN A 288 -5.39 12.06 -50.56
CA ASN A 288 -4.90 10.73 -50.21
C ASN A 288 -4.00 10.77 -48.98
N GLU A 289 -3.12 11.77 -48.86
CA GLU A 289 -2.32 11.96 -47.65
C GLU A 289 -3.20 12.27 -46.42
N GLN A 290 -4.24 13.09 -46.56
CA GLN A 290 -5.20 13.34 -45.49
C GLN A 290 -5.94 12.05 -45.08
N LEU A 291 -6.35 11.25 -46.07
CA LEU A 291 -6.98 9.95 -45.83
C LEU A 291 -6.04 8.98 -45.09
N GLU A 292 -4.75 8.92 -45.47
CA GLU A 292 -3.79 8.06 -44.78
C GLU A 292 -3.50 8.54 -43.35
N ARG A 293 -3.40 9.86 -43.11
CA ARG A 293 -3.29 10.41 -41.75
C ARG A 293 -4.52 10.04 -40.90
N ALA A 294 -5.72 10.23 -41.44
CA ALA A 294 -6.96 9.87 -40.75
C ALA A 294 -7.07 8.36 -40.48
N LYS A 295 -6.58 7.51 -41.41
CA LYS A 295 -6.51 6.05 -41.19
C LYS A 295 -5.54 5.67 -40.08
N GLN A 296 -4.38 6.34 -40.01
CA GLN A 296 -3.40 6.11 -38.94
C GLN A 296 -3.95 6.56 -37.58
N GLU A 297 -4.56 7.74 -37.51
CA GLU A 297 -5.22 8.25 -36.30
C GLU A 297 -6.35 7.32 -35.85
N LYS A 298 -7.18 6.84 -36.79
CA LYS A 298 -8.24 5.88 -36.48
C LYS A 298 -7.66 4.60 -35.87
N LYS A 299 -6.63 4.01 -36.49
CA LYS A 299 -5.97 2.80 -35.97
C LYS A 299 -5.41 3.03 -34.56
N TRP A 300 -4.74 4.15 -34.36
CA TRP A 300 -4.21 4.52 -33.05
C TRP A 300 -5.32 4.66 -32.00
N LEU A 301 -6.45 5.28 -32.35
CA LEU A 301 -7.61 5.37 -31.46
C LEU A 301 -8.25 4.01 -31.18
N GLU A 302 -8.30 3.12 -32.17
CA GLU A 302 -8.79 1.74 -31.99
C GLU A 302 -7.87 0.96 -31.04
N GLU A 303 -6.56 1.05 -31.21
CA GLU A 303 -5.57 0.43 -30.32
C GLU A 303 -5.65 1.02 -28.90
N ALA A 304 -5.76 2.35 -28.76
CA ALA A 304 -5.90 3.00 -27.45
C ALA A 304 -7.21 2.60 -26.74
N LEU A 305 -8.32 2.50 -27.48
CA LEU A 305 -9.59 2.03 -26.93
C LEU A 305 -9.48 0.55 -26.50
N GLN A 306 -8.80 -0.27 -27.29
CA GLN A 306 -8.60 -1.68 -26.97
C GLN A 306 -7.73 -1.84 -25.72
N HIS A 307 -6.60 -1.14 -25.62
CA HIS A 307 -5.79 -1.11 -24.41
C HIS A 307 -6.58 -0.65 -23.18
N SER A 308 -7.36 0.43 -23.29
CA SER A 308 -8.20 0.89 -22.18
C SER A 308 -9.30 -0.11 -21.80
N THR A 309 -9.81 -0.89 -22.76
CA THR A 309 -10.79 -1.94 -22.52
C THR A 309 -10.15 -3.13 -21.80
N ASP A 310 -8.96 -3.53 -22.23
CA ASP A 310 -8.17 -4.60 -21.62
C ASP A 310 -7.75 -4.22 -20.19
N ASP A 311 -7.32 -2.98 -19.96
CA ASP A 311 -6.99 -2.45 -18.63
C ASP A 311 -8.21 -2.44 -17.71
N CYS A 312 -9.37 -2.03 -18.22
CA CYS A 312 -10.63 -2.09 -17.48
C CYS A 312 -11.00 -3.54 -17.14
N ALA A 313 -10.87 -4.47 -18.08
CA ALA A 313 -11.15 -5.88 -17.86
C ALA A 313 -10.20 -6.50 -16.81
N ASN A 314 -8.91 -6.16 -16.87
CA ASN A 314 -7.91 -6.59 -15.89
C ASN A 314 -8.22 -6.04 -14.48
N GLN A 315 -8.60 -4.76 -14.37
CA GLN A 315 -9.00 -4.17 -13.08
C GLN A 315 -10.26 -4.84 -12.51
N VAL A 316 -11.28 -5.07 -13.36
CA VAL A 316 -12.50 -5.79 -12.95
C VAL A 316 -12.16 -7.21 -12.49
N GLN A 317 -11.26 -7.93 -13.19
CA GLN A 317 -10.84 -9.27 -12.80
C GLN A 317 -10.17 -9.28 -11.41
N VAL A 318 -9.24 -8.36 -11.16
CA VAL A 318 -8.57 -8.23 -9.84
C VAL A 318 -9.60 -7.96 -8.74
N LEU A 319 -10.56 -7.08 -8.99
CA LEU A 319 -11.63 -6.79 -8.02
C LEU A 319 -12.53 -8.02 -7.78
N LEU A 320 -12.85 -8.79 -8.82
CA LEU A 320 -13.61 -10.04 -8.69
C LEU A 320 -12.84 -11.07 -7.87
N ASP A 321 -11.54 -11.24 -8.11
CA ASP A 321 -10.70 -12.17 -7.34
C ASP A 321 -10.60 -11.73 -5.87
N GLN A 322 -10.48 -10.42 -5.60
CA GLN A 322 -10.52 -9.88 -4.23
C GLN A 322 -11.85 -10.14 -3.54
N ILE A 323 -12.98 -9.95 -4.25
CA ILE A 323 -14.31 -10.23 -3.72
C ILE A 323 -14.43 -11.72 -3.38
N GLN A 324 -14.03 -12.62 -4.28
CA GLN A 324 -14.06 -14.07 -4.05
C GLN A 324 -13.21 -14.47 -2.84
N ASN A 325 -12.01 -13.92 -2.69
CA ASN A 325 -11.16 -14.17 -1.53
C ASN A 325 -11.81 -13.68 -0.23
N SER A 326 -12.44 -12.50 -0.25
CA SER A 326 -13.15 -11.96 0.91
C SER A 326 -14.39 -12.79 1.28
N GLU A 327 -15.13 -13.28 0.30
CA GLU A 327 -16.29 -14.17 0.51
C GLU A 327 -15.86 -15.50 1.12
N GLN A 328 -14.78 -16.11 0.61
CA GLN A 328 -14.22 -17.35 1.18
C GLN A 328 -13.77 -17.14 2.62
N LEU A 329 -13.12 -16.02 2.93
CA LEU A 329 -12.73 -15.68 4.29
C LEU A 329 -13.96 -15.51 5.21
N LEU A 330 -14.99 -14.81 4.75
CA LEU A 330 -16.24 -14.64 5.51
C LEU A 330 -16.94 -15.97 5.76
N GLN A 331 -16.97 -16.87 4.77
CA GLN A 331 -17.50 -18.23 4.94
C GLN A 331 -16.70 -19.03 5.99
N ASN A 332 -15.37 -18.98 5.94
CA ASN A 332 -14.51 -19.64 6.92
C ASN A 332 -14.70 -19.07 8.33
N LEU A 333 -14.81 -17.75 8.46
CA LEU A 333 -15.11 -17.09 9.73
C LEU A 333 -16.49 -17.49 10.25
N GLN A 334 -17.52 -17.52 9.39
CA GLN A 334 -18.86 -17.96 9.76
C GLN A 334 -18.86 -19.39 10.31
N VAL A 335 -18.16 -20.31 9.65
CA VAL A 335 -18.00 -21.70 10.11
C VAL A 335 -17.25 -21.77 11.44
N THR A 336 -16.19 -20.98 11.62
CA THR A 336 -15.41 -20.96 12.86
C THR A 336 -16.22 -20.40 14.03
N VAL A 337 -17.02 -19.35 13.79
CA VAL A 337 -17.92 -18.77 14.78
C VAL A 337 -19.01 -19.77 15.17
N SER A 338 -19.65 -20.46 14.21
CA SER A 338 -20.65 -21.48 14.55
C SER A 338 -20.03 -22.63 15.35
N GLN A 339 -18.84 -23.10 14.97
CA GLN A 339 -18.16 -24.18 15.70
C GLN A 339 -17.75 -23.76 17.13
N THR A 340 -17.27 -22.54 17.32
CA THR A 340 -16.91 -22.03 18.66
C THR A 340 -18.16 -21.77 19.51
N GLN A 341 -19.24 -21.29 18.91
CA GLN A 341 -20.55 -21.19 19.55
C GLN A 341 -21.06 -22.56 20.01
N ASP A 342 -21.02 -23.59 19.15
CA ASP A 342 -21.46 -24.94 19.49
C ASP A 342 -20.62 -25.54 20.64
N LYS A 343 -19.30 -25.35 20.60
CA LYS A 343 -18.39 -25.81 21.68
C LYS A 343 -18.68 -25.12 23.00
N THR A 344 -18.84 -23.80 23.00
CA THR A 344 -19.17 -23.05 24.24
C THR A 344 -20.54 -23.43 24.77
N GLN A 345 -21.52 -23.69 23.89
CA GLN A 345 -22.84 -24.17 24.28
C GLN A 345 -22.77 -25.58 24.89
N GLN A 346 -21.97 -26.49 24.33
CA GLN A 346 -21.71 -27.81 24.92
C GLN A 346 -21.09 -27.67 26.32
N GLN A 347 -20.03 -26.87 26.47
CA GLN A 347 -19.40 -26.62 27.78
C GLN A 347 -20.38 -26.03 28.81
N LEU A 348 -21.26 -25.10 28.38
CA LEU A 348 -22.28 -24.54 29.26
C LEU A 348 -23.29 -25.61 29.70
N THR A 349 -23.69 -26.53 28.81
CA THR A 349 -24.59 -27.63 29.16
C THR A 349 -23.94 -28.65 30.11
N GLU A 350 -22.66 -28.96 29.90
CA GLU A 350 -21.88 -29.83 30.79
C GLU A 350 -21.75 -29.20 32.18
N LEU A 351 -21.38 -27.92 32.26
CA LEU A 351 -21.28 -27.19 33.52
C LEU A 351 -22.64 -27.08 34.23
N ALA A 352 -23.72 -26.86 33.49
CA ALA A 352 -25.07 -26.87 34.06
C ALA A 352 -25.45 -28.26 34.61
N SER A 353 -25.01 -29.34 33.95
CA SER A 353 -25.24 -30.71 34.40
C SER A 353 -24.43 -31.05 35.66
N SER A 354 -23.16 -30.65 35.73
CA SER A 354 -22.31 -30.86 36.91
C SER A 354 -22.77 -30.02 38.09
N HIS A 355 -23.17 -28.76 37.86
CA HIS A 355 -23.77 -27.91 38.89
C HIS A 355 -25.06 -28.52 39.45
N LYS A 356 -25.93 -29.08 38.59
CA LYS A 356 -27.11 -29.83 39.05
C LYS A 356 -26.71 -31.03 39.90
N GLN A 357 -25.74 -31.84 39.48
CA GLN A 357 -25.26 -32.99 40.26
C GLN A 357 -24.72 -32.58 41.62
N LEU A 358 -23.88 -31.54 41.68
CA LEU A 358 -23.35 -30.99 42.93
C LEU A 358 -24.47 -30.47 43.84
N CYS A 359 -25.49 -29.79 43.30
CA CYS A 359 -26.65 -29.34 44.08
C CYS A 359 -27.39 -30.53 44.72
N HIS A 360 -27.58 -31.62 43.97
CA HIS A 360 -28.20 -32.83 44.54
C HIS A 360 -27.33 -33.44 45.64
N GLU A 361 -26.01 -33.49 45.45
CA GLU A 361 -25.10 -34.05 46.44
C GLU A 361 -25.00 -33.19 47.70
N VAL A 362 -24.93 -31.86 47.56
CA VAL A 362 -25.00 -30.93 48.68
C VAL A 362 -26.32 -31.08 49.43
N LYS A 363 -27.44 -31.22 48.72
CA LYS A 363 -28.75 -31.46 49.35
C LYS A 363 -28.76 -32.79 50.10
N ARG A 364 -28.26 -33.88 49.49
CA ARG A 364 -28.14 -35.20 50.10
C ARG A 364 -27.29 -35.18 51.37
N LEU A 365 -26.13 -34.52 51.32
CA LEU A 365 -25.23 -34.35 52.46
C LEU A 365 -25.83 -33.44 53.54
N SER A 366 -26.61 -32.42 53.16
CA SER A 366 -27.32 -31.56 54.11
C SER A 366 -28.40 -32.34 54.85
N ASP A 367 -29.20 -33.13 54.13
CA ASP A 367 -30.22 -34.02 54.70
C ASP A 367 -29.58 -35.07 55.63
N GLU A 368 -28.41 -35.62 55.25
CA GLU A 368 -27.65 -36.56 56.08
C GLU A 368 -27.07 -35.89 57.33
N ASN A 369 -26.51 -34.69 57.21
CA ASN A 369 -26.04 -33.90 58.35
C ASN A 369 -27.17 -33.50 59.29
N GLU A 370 -28.35 -33.15 58.78
CA GLU A 370 -29.53 -32.86 59.59
C GLU A 370 -30.00 -34.11 60.35
N ARG A 371 -29.97 -35.29 59.71
CA ARG A 371 -30.20 -36.58 60.38
C ARG A 371 -29.17 -36.83 61.47
N LEU A 372 -27.87 -36.69 61.19
CA LEU A 372 -26.78 -36.88 62.16
C LEU A 372 -26.84 -35.88 63.32
N ARG A 373 -27.22 -34.62 63.06
CA ARG A 373 -27.48 -33.60 64.10
C ARG A 373 -28.73 -33.93 64.92
N GLY A 374 -29.75 -34.54 64.31
CA GLY A 374 -30.91 -35.10 64.99
C GLY A 374 -30.55 -36.28 65.89
N TYR A 375 -29.57 -37.10 65.49
CA TYR A 375 -29.00 -38.18 66.30
C TYR A 375 -28.05 -37.68 67.41
N ASN A 376 -27.46 -36.49 67.26
CA ASN A 376 -26.63 -35.82 68.28
C ASN A 376 -27.40 -34.78 69.12
N LYS A 377 -28.68 -35.06 69.40
CA LYS A 377 -29.41 -34.48 70.54
C LYS A 377 -29.29 -35.52 71.68
N PRO A 378 -28.70 -35.15 72.82
CA PRO A 378 -27.77 -36.01 73.53
C PRO A 378 -28.43 -37.24 74.16
N SER A 379 -27.88 -38.43 73.85
CA SER A 379 -27.73 -39.49 74.84
C SER A 379 -26.70 -39.04 75.88
N ALA A 380 -27.07 -38.06 76.70
CA ALA A 380 -26.44 -37.82 77.98
C ALA A 380 -26.96 -38.88 78.96
N SER A 381 -26.57 -40.14 78.73
CA SER A 381 -26.79 -41.25 79.66
C SER A 381 -26.05 -42.52 79.21
N HIS A 382 -24.81 -42.44 78.73
CA HIS A 382 -23.88 -43.58 78.69
C HIS A 382 -22.42 -43.11 78.74
N GLU A 383 -22.12 -42.18 79.64
CA GLU A 383 -20.84 -42.22 80.34
C GLU A 383 -21.03 -43.04 81.61
N GLU A 384 -21.22 -44.34 81.45
CA GLU A 384 -21.15 -45.29 82.56
C GLU A 384 -20.88 -46.67 81.97
N THR A 385 -19.72 -47.23 82.32
CA THR A 385 -19.35 -48.65 82.22
C THR A 385 -19.04 -49.24 80.83
N THR A 386 -17.84 -48.98 80.31
CA THR A 386 -17.01 -50.12 79.86
C THR A 386 -15.78 -50.16 80.74
N GLU A 387 -15.99 -50.78 81.90
CA GLU A 387 -14.93 -51.32 82.72
C GLU A 387 -13.92 -52.07 81.85
N THR A 388 -12.67 -51.85 82.17
CA THR A 388 -11.53 -52.75 81.99
C THR A 388 -11.80 -54.12 82.62
N ALA A 389 -12.78 -54.88 82.09
CA ALA A 389 -12.91 -56.29 82.41
C ALA A 389 -11.87 -57.05 81.59
N LEU A 390 -10.78 -57.47 82.23
CA LEU A 390 -9.86 -58.44 81.63
C LEU A 390 -10.67 -59.70 81.29
N PRO A 391 -10.51 -60.27 80.08
CA PRO A 391 -11.27 -61.44 79.66
C PRO A 391 -11.03 -62.61 80.61
N THR A 392 -12.05 -62.99 81.38
CA THR A 392 -11.97 -64.06 82.39
C THR A 392 -12.09 -65.47 81.78
N SER A 393 -12.31 -65.56 80.46
CA SER A 393 -12.39 -66.82 79.71
C SER A 393 -11.59 -66.75 78.41
N VAL A 394 -10.86 -67.83 78.09
CA VAL A 394 -10.09 -67.98 76.83
C VAL A 394 -10.97 -67.75 75.60
N SER A 395 -12.26 -68.09 75.68
CA SER A 395 -13.22 -67.87 74.58
C SER A 395 -13.53 -66.38 74.35
N GLU A 396 -13.56 -65.56 75.40
CA GLU A 396 -13.80 -64.12 75.30
C GLU A 396 -12.60 -63.38 74.72
N LEU A 397 -11.38 -63.75 75.15
CA LEU A 397 -10.14 -63.24 74.57
C LEU A 397 -10.04 -63.60 73.08
N GLN A 398 -10.36 -64.84 72.69
CA GLN A 398 -10.33 -65.27 71.29
C GLN A 398 -11.29 -64.46 70.41
N LYS A 399 -12.51 -64.16 70.91
CA LYS A 399 -13.48 -63.30 70.22
C LYS A 399 -13.00 -61.86 70.11
N MET A 400 -12.39 -61.30 71.15
CA MET A 400 -11.84 -59.94 71.13
C MET A 400 -10.66 -59.81 70.16
N VAL A 401 -9.73 -60.78 70.14
CA VAL A 401 -8.64 -60.84 69.17
C VAL A 401 -9.16 -60.99 67.74
N GLN A 402 -10.20 -61.79 67.52
CA GLN A 402 -10.82 -61.93 66.21
C GLN A 402 -11.47 -60.61 65.74
N LYS A 403 -12.12 -59.87 66.63
CA LYS A 403 -12.65 -58.53 66.34
C LYS A 403 -11.54 -57.54 66.00
N TYR A 404 -10.47 -57.44 66.80
CA TYR A 404 -9.36 -56.55 66.48
C TYR A 404 -8.65 -56.92 65.18
N ARG A 405 -8.50 -58.20 64.86
CA ARG A 405 -7.96 -58.64 63.55
C ARG A 405 -8.86 -58.19 62.39
N GLN A 406 -10.18 -58.27 62.56
CA GLN A 406 -11.14 -57.77 61.58
C GLN A 406 -11.09 -56.25 61.46
N GLU A 407 -11.03 -55.53 62.58
CA GLU A 407 -10.91 -54.07 62.60
C GLU A 407 -9.61 -53.60 61.93
N ILE A 408 -8.47 -54.21 62.27
CA ILE A 408 -7.18 -53.94 61.62
C ILE A 408 -7.26 -54.20 60.12
N PHE A 409 -7.88 -55.31 59.70
CA PHE A 409 -8.06 -55.60 58.27
C PHE A 409 -8.94 -54.56 57.56
N THR A 410 -10.03 -54.11 58.19
CA THR A 410 -10.89 -53.07 57.61
C THR A 410 -10.20 -51.71 57.53
N LEU A 411 -9.40 -51.36 58.54
CA LEU A 411 -8.60 -50.13 58.57
C LEU A 411 -7.49 -50.17 57.52
N GLN A 412 -6.78 -51.29 57.39
CA GLN A 412 -5.78 -51.51 56.34
C GLN A 412 -6.41 -51.37 54.95
N ARG A 413 -7.54 -52.06 54.70
CA ARG A 413 -8.26 -51.95 53.44
C ARG A 413 -8.69 -50.50 53.15
N GLY A 414 -9.17 -49.77 54.15
CA GLY A 414 -9.52 -48.34 54.00
C GLY A 414 -8.31 -47.47 53.62
N SER A 415 -7.17 -47.70 54.27
CA SER A 415 -5.90 -47.04 53.95
C SER A 415 -5.44 -47.32 52.52
N ASP A 416 -5.48 -48.59 52.09
CA ASP A 416 -5.07 -48.98 50.73
C ASP A 416 -5.95 -48.33 49.65
N HIS A 417 -7.27 -48.23 49.87
CA HIS A 417 -8.16 -47.54 48.94
C HIS A 417 -7.91 -46.04 48.91
N GLN A 418 -7.59 -45.43 50.06
CA GLN A 418 -7.23 -44.02 50.12
C GLN A 418 -5.90 -43.75 49.41
N GLU A 419 -4.91 -44.61 49.58
CA GLU A 419 -3.64 -44.51 48.87
C GLU A 419 -3.85 -44.63 47.35
N GLU A 420 -4.64 -45.61 46.90
CA GLU A 420 -4.93 -45.79 45.47
C GLU A 420 -5.71 -44.61 44.87
N ARG A 421 -6.65 -44.04 45.63
CA ARG A 421 -7.35 -42.81 45.21
C ARG A 421 -6.39 -41.64 45.03
N LEU A 422 -5.46 -41.44 45.97
CA LEU A 422 -4.45 -40.38 45.87
C LEU A 422 -3.49 -40.65 44.71
N ARG A 423 -3.13 -41.91 44.43
CA ARG A 423 -2.30 -42.26 43.27
C ARG A 423 -2.99 -41.92 41.96
N ILE A 424 -4.27 -42.25 41.81
CA ILE A 424 -5.06 -41.89 40.63
C ILE A 424 -5.13 -40.37 40.50
N GLU A 425 -5.44 -39.64 41.58
CA GLU A 425 -5.50 -38.19 41.58
C GLU A 425 -4.16 -37.57 41.13
N ILE A 426 -3.03 -38.04 41.66
CA ILE A 426 -1.69 -37.59 41.26
C ILE A 426 -1.45 -37.83 39.76
N VAL A 427 -1.84 -38.99 39.21
CA VAL A 427 -1.69 -39.28 37.78
C VAL A 427 -2.57 -38.35 36.95
N THR A 428 -3.84 -38.17 37.31
CA THR A 428 -4.75 -37.28 36.58
C THR A 428 -4.26 -35.82 36.58
N ILE A 429 -3.74 -35.32 37.71
CA ILE A 429 -3.16 -33.97 37.79
C ILE A 429 -1.89 -33.86 36.94
N ARG A 430 -1.06 -34.91 36.89
CA ARG A 430 0.13 -34.94 36.03
C ARG A 430 -0.23 -34.92 34.55
N GLU A 431 -1.25 -35.69 34.13
CA GLU A 431 -1.75 -35.69 32.76
C GLU A 431 -2.32 -34.32 32.37
N GLN A 432 -3.10 -33.69 33.26
CA GLN A 432 -3.60 -32.32 33.07
C GLN A 432 -2.47 -31.30 32.92
N LEU A 433 -1.46 -31.38 33.80
CA LEU A 433 -0.28 -30.51 33.74
C LEU A 433 0.49 -30.69 32.42
N GLN A 434 0.67 -31.94 31.96
CA GLN A 434 1.35 -32.22 30.69
C GLN A 434 0.56 -31.69 29.50
N ALA A 435 -0.77 -31.86 29.49
CA ALA A 435 -1.63 -31.31 28.45
C ALA A 435 -1.59 -29.77 28.42
N GLU A 436 -1.61 -29.12 29.58
CA GLU A 436 -1.48 -27.67 29.69
C GLU A 436 -0.10 -27.19 29.21
N GLN A 437 0.98 -27.91 29.55
CA GLN A 437 2.32 -27.62 29.05
C GLN A 437 2.43 -27.75 27.53
N GLN A 438 1.81 -28.77 26.94
CA GLN A 438 1.76 -28.94 25.48
C GLN A 438 0.97 -27.81 24.82
N LEU A 439 -0.20 -27.47 25.36
CA LEU A 439 -1.00 -26.34 24.85
C LEU A 439 -0.23 -25.02 24.93
N ARG A 440 0.49 -24.78 26.03
CA ARG A 440 1.33 -23.60 26.21
C ARG A 440 2.47 -23.54 25.19
N LYS A 441 3.14 -24.67 24.92
CA LYS A 441 4.16 -24.75 23.86
C LYS A 441 3.56 -24.47 22.49
N ASN A 442 2.45 -25.11 22.14
CA ASN A 442 1.76 -24.87 20.87
C ASN A 442 1.37 -23.40 20.69
N LEU A 443 0.84 -22.76 21.74
CA LEU A 443 0.51 -21.34 21.70
C LEU A 443 1.76 -20.47 21.54
N GLN A 444 2.85 -20.80 22.24
CA GLN A 444 4.13 -20.12 22.09
C GLN A 444 4.68 -20.24 20.67
N ASP A 445 4.63 -21.43 20.07
CA ASP A 445 5.09 -21.69 18.70
C ASP A 445 4.24 -20.92 17.68
N ILE A 446 2.91 -20.88 17.86
CA ILE A 446 2.01 -20.08 17.01
C ILE A 446 2.31 -18.59 17.15
N MET A 447 2.49 -18.09 18.38
CA MET A 447 2.85 -16.68 18.61
C MET A 447 4.20 -16.34 17.97
N GLN A 448 5.17 -17.25 18.06
CA GLN A 448 6.48 -17.07 17.46
C GLN A 448 6.39 -17.05 15.92
N ALA A 449 5.67 -17.98 15.31
CA ALA A 449 5.44 -17.99 13.86
C ALA A 449 4.72 -16.72 13.38
N ASN A 450 3.74 -16.22 14.13
CA ASN A 450 3.08 -14.95 13.81
C ASN A 450 4.04 -13.76 13.90
N LEU A 451 4.92 -13.73 14.91
CA LEU A 451 5.94 -12.68 15.03
C LEU A 451 6.95 -12.74 13.88
N GLU A 452 7.34 -13.93 13.44
CA GLU A 452 8.24 -14.14 12.30
C GLU A 452 7.57 -13.70 10.99
N SER A 453 6.32 -14.09 10.74
CA SER A 453 5.53 -13.64 9.59
C SER A 453 5.37 -12.11 9.56
N GLN A 454 5.07 -11.47 10.70
CA GLN A 454 4.97 -10.01 10.78
C GLN A 454 6.32 -9.33 10.52
N ARG A 455 7.44 -9.93 10.94
CA ARG A 455 8.78 -9.42 10.62
C ARG A 455 9.05 -9.50 9.11
N GLU A 456 8.76 -10.64 8.49
CA GLU A 456 8.91 -10.81 7.04
C GLU A 456 8.05 -9.81 6.25
N GLU A 457 6.80 -9.57 6.68
CA GLU A 457 5.94 -8.54 6.11
C GLU A 457 6.55 -7.14 6.23
N THR A 458 7.12 -6.79 7.39
CA THR A 458 7.80 -5.51 7.57
C THR A 458 9.05 -5.37 6.71
N GLU A 459 9.88 -6.42 6.60
CA GLU A 459 11.06 -6.43 5.75
C GLU A 459 10.70 -6.28 4.26
N LEU A 460 9.62 -6.93 3.82
CA LEU A 460 9.12 -6.79 2.45
C LEU A 460 8.62 -5.36 2.17
N LEU A 461 7.90 -4.75 3.12
CA LEU A 461 7.46 -3.36 2.99
C LEU A 461 8.64 -2.38 2.98
N GLU A 462 9.66 -2.61 3.79
CA GLU A 462 10.89 -1.82 3.78
C GLU A 462 11.64 -1.95 2.45
N ALA A 463 11.74 -3.15 1.88
CA ALA A 463 12.32 -3.38 0.57
C ALA A 463 11.54 -2.66 -0.54
N ARG A 464 10.19 -2.71 -0.51
CA ARG A 464 9.33 -1.95 -1.44
C ARG A 464 9.52 -0.45 -1.31
N LEU A 465 9.58 0.08 -0.09
CA LEU A 465 9.84 1.50 0.17
C LEU A 465 11.22 1.92 -0.34
N SER A 466 12.25 1.08 -0.15
CA SER A 466 13.60 1.31 -0.68
C SER A 466 13.61 1.35 -2.21
N SER A 467 12.92 0.41 -2.86
CA SER A 467 12.77 0.36 -4.32
C SER A 467 12.07 1.62 -4.84
N VAL A 468 10.92 2.00 -4.28
CA VAL A 468 10.19 3.22 -4.68
C VAL A 468 11.03 4.47 -4.46
N LYS A 469 11.80 4.57 -3.36
CA LYS A 469 12.73 5.69 -3.15
C LYS A 469 13.79 5.75 -4.24
N SER A 470 14.38 4.63 -4.62
CA SER A 470 15.38 4.59 -5.69
C SER A 470 14.81 4.98 -7.06
N GLU A 471 13.56 4.60 -7.36
CA GLU A 471 12.87 5.02 -8.58
C GLU A 471 12.56 6.52 -8.57
N MET A 472 12.11 7.06 -7.42
CA MET A 472 11.89 8.50 -7.25
C MET A 472 13.18 9.30 -7.45
N ASP A 473 14.31 8.84 -6.89
CA ASP A 473 15.61 9.48 -7.07
C ASP A 473 16.06 9.43 -8.53
N ARG A 474 15.83 8.32 -9.24
CA ARG A 474 16.11 8.21 -10.69
C ARG A 474 15.25 9.18 -11.50
N MET A 475 13.95 9.22 -11.25
CA MET A 475 13.03 10.16 -11.92
C MET A 475 13.39 11.62 -11.65
N GLN A 476 13.86 11.93 -10.44
CA GLN A 476 14.30 13.27 -10.10
C GLN A 476 15.60 13.65 -10.82
N GLN A 477 16.54 12.71 -10.99
CA GLN A 477 17.75 12.91 -11.80
C GLN A 477 17.39 13.14 -13.28
N GLU A 478 16.54 12.29 -13.87
CA GLU A 478 16.07 12.44 -15.25
C GLU A 478 15.36 13.78 -15.46
N LYS A 479 14.52 14.20 -14.50
CA LYS A 479 13.89 15.53 -14.52
C LYS A 479 14.92 16.65 -14.53
N ASN A 480 15.92 16.61 -13.65
CA ASN A 480 16.95 17.64 -13.58
C ASN A 480 17.78 17.70 -14.88
N GLU A 481 18.07 16.56 -15.51
CA GLU A 481 18.77 16.47 -16.79
C GLU A 481 17.94 17.06 -17.94
N LEU A 482 16.64 16.77 -17.98
CA LEU A 482 15.71 17.34 -18.95
C LEU A 482 15.54 18.86 -18.75
N GLU A 483 15.49 19.35 -17.52
CA GLU A 483 15.44 20.78 -17.22
C GLU A 483 16.70 21.50 -17.71
N LEU A 484 17.89 20.91 -17.50
CA LEU A 484 19.15 21.43 -18.04
C LEU A 484 19.15 21.44 -19.57
N SER A 485 18.73 20.34 -20.20
CA SER A 485 18.65 20.24 -21.66
C SER A 485 17.70 21.28 -22.25
N LEU A 486 16.54 21.48 -21.61
CA LEU A 486 15.57 22.50 -22.00
C LEU A 486 16.20 23.89 -21.91
N GLN A 487 16.85 24.23 -20.79
CA GLN A 487 17.51 25.53 -20.61
C GLN A 487 18.61 25.77 -21.67
N GLU A 488 19.38 24.74 -22.03
CA GLU A 488 20.36 24.83 -23.11
C GLU A 488 19.71 25.09 -24.48
N THR A 489 18.59 24.43 -24.77
CA THR A 489 17.85 24.65 -26.04
C THR A 489 17.21 26.03 -26.09
N GLU A 490 16.67 26.52 -24.97
CA GLU A 490 16.16 27.88 -24.84
C GLU A 490 17.27 28.91 -25.07
N ALA A 491 18.45 28.74 -24.45
CA ALA A 491 19.60 29.62 -24.68
C ALA A 491 20.07 29.60 -26.14
N LYS A 492 20.10 28.42 -26.78
CA LYS A 492 20.41 28.29 -28.22
C LYS A 492 19.38 29.02 -29.08
N ASN A 493 18.10 28.90 -28.76
CA ASN A 493 17.02 29.61 -29.47
C ASN A 493 17.12 31.13 -29.28
N GLU A 494 17.39 31.61 -28.07
CA GLU A 494 17.60 33.05 -27.82
C GLU A 494 18.78 33.61 -28.61
N ASN A 495 19.89 32.87 -28.69
CA ASN A 495 21.05 33.26 -29.47
C ASN A 495 20.73 33.34 -30.97
N LEU A 496 20.03 32.33 -31.52
CA LEU A 496 19.58 32.35 -32.91
C LEU A 496 18.63 33.52 -33.20
N LEU A 497 17.75 33.85 -32.25
CA LEU A 497 16.82 34.97 -32.38
C LEU A 497 17.57 36.32 -32.37
N ARG A 498 18.61 36.44 -31.53
CA ARG A 498 19.55 37.59 -31.55
C ARG A 498 20.27 37.71 -32.90
N ASP A 499 20.85 36.62 -33.39
CA ASP A 499 21.55 36.60 -34.69
C ASP A 499 20.62 36.96 -35.87
N LEU A 500 19.38 36.46 -35.86
CA LEU A 500 18.38 36.81 -36.87
C LEU A 500 18.02 38.29 -36.81
N LYS A 501 17.89 38.85 -35.60
CA LYS A 501 17.60 40.27 -35.41
C LYS A 501 18.74 41.15 -35.89
N ASP A 502 19.98 40.78 -35.60
CA ASP A 502 21.17 41.52 -36.07
C ASP A 502 21.29 41.46 -37.60
N LYS A 503 20.98 40.31 -38.21
CA LYS A 503 20.89 40.18 -39.68
C LYS A 503 19.77 41.05 -40.24
N GLU A 504 18.58 41.06 -39.63
CA GLU A 504 17.46 41.91 -40.03
C GLU A 504 17.85 43.39 -39.99
N THR A 505 18.51 43.86 -38.93
CA THR A 505 18.97 45.24 -38.83
C THR A 505 19.99 45.57 -39.91
N ASN A 506 20.95 44.68 -40.18
CA ASN A 506 21.95 44.88 -41.23
C ASN A 506 21.31 44.94 -42.63
N PHE A 507 20.35 44.04 -42.92
CA PHE A 507 19.59 44.08 -44.17
C PHE A 507 18.74 45.35 -44.29
N ARG A 508 18.17 45.80 -43.18
CA ARG A 508 17.38 47.04 -43.14
C ARG A 508 18.25 48.25 -43.45
N ASP A 509 19.45 48.30 -42.92
CA ASP A 509 20.36 49.42 -43.12
C ASP A 509 20.97 49.44 -44.53
N THR A 510 21.36 48.29 -45.06
CA THR A 510 21.77 48.17 -46.49
C THR A 510 20.63 48.57 -47.44
N LEU A 511 19.39 48.19 -47.13
CA LEU A 511 18.22 48.62 -47.91
C LEU A 511 18.00 50.14 -47.87
N LYS A 512 18.22 50.79 -46.71
CA LYS A 512 18.16 52.25 -46.61
C LYS A 512 19.28 52.91 -47.41
N GLU A 513 20.49 52.35 -47.37
CA GLU A 513 21.61 52.85 -48.15
C GLU A 513 21.32 52.76 -49.65
N GLU A 514 20.84 51.62 -50.15
CA GLU A 514 20.45 51.46 -51.56
C GLU A 514 19.32 52.41 -51.95
N LYS A 515 18.29 52.59 -51.11
CA LYS A 515 17.26 53.61 -51.34
C LYS A 515 17.85 55.02 -51.42
N SER A 516 18.83 55.35 -50.57
CA SER A 516 19.50 56.64 -50.61
C SER A 516 20.35 56.83 -51.87
N LYS A 517 20.95 55.76 -52.40
CA LYS A 517 21.70 55.77 -53.67
C LYS A 517 20.76 55.97 -54.84
N VAL A 518 19.64 55.22 -54.88
CA VAL A 518 18.60 55.40 -55.90
C VAL A 518 18.07 56.83 -55.87
N HIS A 519 17.80 57.39 -54.69
CA HIS A 519 17.36 58.78 -54.59
C HIS A 519 18.41 59.77 -55.11
N ARG A 520 19.70 59.57 -54.79
CA ARG A 520 20.80 60.39 -55.33
C ARG A 520 20.89 60.30 -56.86
N LEU A 521 20.87 59.09 -57.41
CA LEU A 521 20.87 58.88 -58.86
C LEU A 521 19.64 59.50 -59.53
N GLN A 522 18.47 59.43 -58.88
CA GLN A 522 17.26 60.09 -59.36
C GLN A 522 17.46 61.61 -59.41
N THR A 523 18.03 62.21 -58.35
CA THR A 523 18.32 63.65 -58.34
C THR A 523 19.34 64.03 -59.41
N GLU A 524 20.42 63.26 -59.57
CA GLU A 524 21.43 63.48 -60.61
C GLU A 524 20.81 63.38 -62.01
N LEU A 525 19.96 62.37 -62.24
CA LEU A 525 19.24 62.21 -63.50
C LEU A 525 18.34 63.43 -63.77
N THR A 526 17.54 63.88 -62.79
CA THR A 526 16.68 65.05 -62.98
C THR A 526 17.47 66.33 -63.26
N THR A 527 18.62 66.53 -62.59
CA THR A 527 19.50 67.67 -62.87
C THR A 527 20.12 67.59 -64.26
N SER A 528 20.51 66.38 -64.71
CA SER A 528 21.02 66.15 -66.06
C SER A 528 19.95 66.39 -67.11
N GLU A 529 18.73 65.89 -66.90
CA GLU A 529 17.57 66.15 -67.75
C GLU A 529 17.23 67.65 -67.81
N GLU A 530 17.35 68.37 -66.70
CA GLU A 530 17.18 69.83 -66.65
C GLU A 530 18.27 70.57 -67.43
N VAL A 531 19.54 70.23 -67.22
CA VAL A 531 20.66 70.79 -68.00
C VAL A 531 20.50 70.50 -69.49
N GLN A 532 20.03 69.31 -69.87
CA GLN A 532 19.73 69.00 -71.27
C GLN A 532 18.57 69.84 -71.81
N ARG A 533 17.47 69.99 -71.05
CA ARG A 533 16.36 70.88 -71.43
C ARG A 533 16.83 72.31 -71.63
N ASP A 534 17.70 72.81 -70.74
CA ASP A 534 18.29 74.14 -70.80
C ASP A 534 19.21 74.31 -72.01
N PHE A 535 20.05 73.32 -72.31
CA PHE A 535 20.88 73.34 -73.51
C PHE A 535 20.04 73.38 -74.79
N VAL A 536 18.96 72.58 -74.85
CA VAL A 536 18.02 72.60 -75.99
C VAL A 536 17.37 73.97 -76.11
N ARG A 537 16.83 74.54 -75.02
CA ARG A 537 16.24 75.89 -75.01
C ARG A 537 17.22 76.97 -75.46
N LEU A 538 18.45 76.95 -74.93
CA LEU A 538 19.51 77.87 -75.32
C LEU A 538 19.85 77.73 -76.81
N SER A 539 19.96 76.49 -77.31
CA SER A 539 20.26 76.20 -78.72
C SER A 539 19.15 76.67 -79.66
N GLN A 540 17.88 76.49 -79.28
CA GLN A 540 16.72 76.98 -80.03
C GLN A 540 16.67 78.51 -80.03
N SER A 541 16.85 79.16 -78.88
CA SER A 541 16.90 80.62 -78.78
C SER A 541 18.04 81.22 -79.60
N LEU A 542 19.21 80.57 -79.59
CA LEU A 542 20.34 80.96 -80.43
C LEU A 542 20.00 80.81 -81.92
N GLN A 543 19.38 79.70 -82.34
CA GLN A 543 18.93 79.52 -83.73
C GLN A 543 17.94 80.58 -84.17
N VAL A 544 16.95 80.90 -83.33
CA VAL A 544 15.98 81.98 -83.62
C VAL A 544 16.69 83.33 -83.74
N SER A 545 17.62 83.64 -82.84
CA SER A 545 18.38 84.89 -82.87
C SER A 545 19.25 85.01 -84.12
N LEU A 546 19.92 83.92 -84.54
CA LEU A 546 20.70 83.87 -85.77
C LEU A 546 19.83 84.01 -87.02
N GLU A 547 18.65 83.40 -87.06
CA GLU A 547 17.71 83.54 -88.18
C GLU A 547 17.13 84.96 -88.25
N GLN A 548 16.82 85.59 -87.11
CA GLN A 548 16.41 87.00 -87.05
C GLN A 548 17.52 87.94 -87.55
N ILE A 549 18.79 87.67 -87.23
CA ILE A 549 19.94 88.40 -87.77
C ILE A 549 20.05 88.20 -89.30
N ARG A 550 19.81 86.98 -89.81
CA ARG A 550 19.82 86.71 -91.25
C ARG A 550 18.73 87.47 -92.02
N GLN A 551 17.58 87.69 -91.37
CA GLN A 551 16.43 88.41 -91.94
C GLN A 551 16.49 89.93 -91.72
N ALA A 552 17.46 90.45 -90.97
CA ALA A 552 17.58 91.87 -90.68
C ALA A 552 18.14 92.65 -91.88
N GLU A 553 17.45 93.72 -92.28
CA GLU A 553 17.81 94.54 -93.46
C GLU A 553 18.77 95.70 -93.10
N ASN A 554 18.90 96.03 -91.81
CA ASN A 554 19.66 97.19 -91.30
C ASN A 554 20.60 96.82 -90.12
N LEU A 555 21.73 97.53 -90.02
CA LEU A 555 22.77 97.29 -88.99
C LEU A 555 22.32 97.60 -87.55
N GLU A 556 21.40 98.56 -87.37
CA GLU A 556 20.82 98.90 -86.06
C GLU A 556 19.90 97.79 -85.50
N GLN A 557 19.18 97.07 -86.38
CA GLN A 557 18.32 95.94 -85.97
C GLN A 557 19.15 94.75 -85.49
N VAL A 558 20.31 94.52 -86.12
CA VAL A 558 21.28 93.50 -85.67
C VAL A 558 21.82 93.83 -84.29
N GLN A 559 22.13 95.11 -83.99
CA GLN A 559 22.58 95.55 -82.67
C GLN A 559 21.51 95.31 -81.58
N GLN A 560 20.24 95.60 -81.88
CA GLN A 560 19.15 95.42 -80.91
C GLN A 560 18.85 93.95 -80.57
N ILE A 561 18.98 93.05 -81.56
CA ILE A 561 18.87 91.59 -81.33
C ILE A 561 20.05 91.09 -80.50
N LEU A 562 21.27 91.57 -80.79
CA LEU A 562 22.47 91.22 -80.03
C LEU A 562 22.39 91.65 -78.56
N ASP A 563 21.91 92.86 -78.29
CA ASP A 563 21.72 93.33 -76.91
C ASP A 563 20.66 92.53 -76.15
N GLY A 564 19.63 92.02 -76.85
CA GLY A 564 18.62 91.10 -76.31
C GLY A 564 19.14 89.68 -76.01
N THR A 565 20.29 89.28 -76.56
CA THR A 565 20.92 87.97 -76.30
C THR A 565 21.88 87.95 -75.11
N ARG A 566 22.09 89.08 -74.42
CA ARG A 566 22.85 89.13 -73.15
C ARG A 566 22.01 88.61 -71.99
N VAL A 567 21.75 87.31 -72.00
CA VAL A 567 21.03 86.63 -70.93
C VAL A 567 22.03 86.15 -69.88
N LYS A 568 21.77 86.42 -68.60
CA LYS A 568 22.63 85.98 -67.48
C LYS A 568 22.18 84.66 -66.87
N ASP A 569 20.91 84.30 -67.06
CA ASP A 569 20.31 83.08 -66.51
C ASP A 569 19.34 82.42 -67.51
N VAL A 570 19.40 81.10 -67.68
CA VAL A 570 18.68 80.37 -68.76
C VAL A 570 17.15 80.47 -68.60
N SER A 571 16.67 80.70 -67.37
CA SER A 571 15.27 80.91 -67.03
C SER A 571 14.67 82.23 -67.52
N GLU A 572 15.50 83.17 -68.00
CA GLU A 572 15.05 84.43 -68.61
C GLU A 572 14.74 84.29 -70.12
N LEU A 573 15.00 83.12 -70.72
CA LEU A 573 14.63 82.81 -72.09
C LEU A 573 13.11 82.60 -72.18
N ARG A 574 12.43 83.33 -73.08
CA ARG A 574 11.01 83.09 -73.33
C ARG A 574 10.83 81.68 -73.92
N ASP A 575 9.95 80.88 -73.30
CA ASP A 575 9.45 79.65 -73.90
C ASP A 575 8.81 80.02 -75.26
N THR A 576 9.46 79.61 -76.36
CA THR A 576 8.97 79.78 -77.73
C THR A 576 8.06 78.65 -78.14
#